data_AF-A0A933GZX5-F1
#
_entry.id   AF-A0A933GZX5-F1
#
_cell.length_a   1.000
_cell.length_b   1.000
_cell.length_c   1.000
_cell.angle_alpha   90.00
_cell.angle_beta   90.00
_cell.angle_gamma   90.00
#
_symmetry.space_group_name_H-M   'P 1'
#
loop_
_entity.id
_entity.type
_entity.pdbx_description
1 polymer ?
#
loop_
_entity_poly.entity_id
_entity_poly.type
_entity_poly.pdbx_seq_one_letter_code
_entity_poly.pdbx_strand_id
1 'polypeptide(L)'
;MTVNSLNVRSSIWGTILGQIPNGRRLVQIGEQDGWVKVWYEGRAAWIYKGYTQRVTSGTADQVTTDVLNVRTGPGTSNSIVGQARNGQQYVRSSSSGDWRQIHFGRNLRWFHGGYTKAVPIR
;
A
#
# COMPACT_ATOMS: atom_id res chain seq x y z
N MET A 1 1.01 17.72 -18.41
CA MET A 1 1.01 16.26 -18.19
C MET A 1 -0.21 15.91 -17.37
N THR A 2 -1.24 15.30 -17.96
CA THR A 2 -2.42 14.85 -17.19
C THR A 2 -2.02 13.64 -16.36
N VAL A 3 -1.72 13.85 -15.07
CA VAL A 3 -1.55 12.76 -14.13
C VAL A 3 -2.91 12.11 -13.93
N ASN A 4 -3.20 11.06 -14.70
CA ASN A 4 -4.35 10.19 -14.48
C ASN A 4 -4.25 9.64 -13.05
N SER A 5 -5.04 10.21 -12.16
CA SER A 5 -5.01 9.91 -10.73
C SER A 5 -6.37 9.35 -10.31
N LEU A 6 -6.35 8.15 -9.72
CA LEU A 6 -7.55 7.49 -9.24
C LEU A 6 -7.93 8.05 -7.88
N ASN A 7 -9.12 8.60 -7.77
CA ASN A 7 -9.65 9.13 -6.52
C ASN A 7 -9.92 7.98 -5.54
N VAL A 8 -9.36 8.10 -4.34
CA VAL A 8 -9.61 7.22 -3.20
C VAL A 8 -10.68 7.86 -2.34
N ARG A 9 -11.77 7.14 -2.05
CA ARG A 9 -12.91 7.67 -1.30
C ARG A 9 -13.09 6.98 0.04
N SER A 10 -13.67 7.70 1.01
CA SER A 10 -14.03 7.16 2.32
C SER A 10 -15.21 6.17 2.25
N SER A 11 -16.10 6.35 1.27
CA SER A 11 -17.18 5.43 0.91
C SER A 11 -17.48 5.53 -0.58
N ILE A 12 -18.35 4.66 -1.11
CA ILE A 12 -18.77 4.62 -2.52
C ILE A 12 -19.31 5.99 -3.00
N TRP A 13 -19.83 6.81 -2.08
CA TRP A 13 -20.31 8.18 -2.32
C TRP A 13 -19.62 9.22 -1.42
N GLY A 14 -18.51 8.84 -0.79
CA GLY A 14 -17.84 9.62 0.24
C GLY A 14 -16.87 10.64 -0.30
N THR A 15 -16.31 11.41 0.63
CA THR A 15 -15.24 12.38 0.38
C THR A 15 -14.02 11.72 -0.24
N ILE A 16 -13.34 12.44 -1.11
CA ILE A 16 -12.05 12.02 -1.67
C ILE A 16 -11.00 12.15 -0.55
N LEU A 17 -10.46 11.03 -0.11
CA LEU A 17 -9.38 10.93 0.88
C LEU A 17 -8.01 11.24 0.26
N GLY A 18 -7.88 11.01 -1.04
CA GLY A 18 -6.63 11.25 -1.75
C GLY A 18 -6.68 10.73 -3.18
N GLN A 19 -5.53 10.79 -3.81
CA GLN A 19 -5.34 10.37 -5.19
C GLN A 19 -4.21 9.36 -5.30
N ILE A 20 -4.45 8.33 -6.09
CA ILE A 20 -3.47 7.30 -6.41
C ILE A 20 -2.94 7.58 -7.82
N PRO A 21 -1.61 7.77 -7.98
CA PRO A 21 -1.02 7.83 -9.31
C PRO A 21 -1.10 6.45 -9.98
N ASN A 22 -1.07 6.46 -11.32
CA ASN A 22 -1.05 5.24 -12.11
C ASN A 22 0.10 4.30 -11.69
N GLY A 23 -0.15 2.99 -11.71
CA GLY A 23 0.84 1.95 -11.38
C GLY A 23 0.99 1.60 -9.90
N ARG A 24 0.36 2.34 -8.97
CA ARG A 24 0.36 1.95 -7.55
C ARG A 24 -0.48 0.70 -7.33
N ARG A 25 0.11 -0.30 -6.69
CA ARG A 25 -0.58 -1.53 -6.27
C ARG A 25 -1.08 -1.40 -4.83
N LEU A 26 -2.30 -1.87 -4.59
CA LEU A 26 -2.94 -1.88 -3.27
C LEU A 26 -3.50 -3.26 -2.97
N VAL A 27 -3.60 -3.56 -1.68
CA VAL A 27 -4.23 -4.79 -1.21
C VAL A 27 -5.75 -4.61 -1.23
N GLN A 28 -6.42 -5.45 -2.02
CA GLN A 28 -7.87 -5.55 -2.06
C GLN A 28 -8.36 -6.32 -0.82
N ILE A 29 -9.36 -5.75 -0.14
CA ILE A 29 -10.02 -6.35 1.03
C ILE A 29 -11.52 -6.58 0.79
N GLY A 30 -12.05 -6.17 -0.35
CA GLY A 30 -13.44 -6.41 -0.74
C GLY A 30 -13.79 -5.77 -2.06
N GLU A 31 -15.00 -6.03 -2.53
CA GLU A 31 -15.59 -5.39 -3.71
C GLU A 31 -17.09 -5.24 -3.46
N GLN A 32 -17.65 -4.12 -3.88
CA GLN A 32 -19.09 -3.87 -3.79
C GLN A 32 -19.49 -2.86 -4.87
N ASP A 33 -20.57 -3.16 -5.61
CA ASP A 33 -21.25 -2.24 -6.52
C ASP A 33 -20.31 -1.51 -7.51
N GLY A 34 -19.31 -2.21 -8.05
CA GLY A 34 -18.32 -1.64 -8.98
C GLY A 34 -17.19 -0.85 -8.32
N TRP A 35 -17.09 -0.90 -6.99
CA TRP A 35 -16.00 -0.32 -6.20
C TRP A 35 -15.17 -1.41 -5.54
N VAL A 36 -13.86 -1.23 -5.55
CA VAL A 36 -12.91 -2.09 -4.86
C VAL A 36 -12.57 -1.46 -3.52
N LYS A 37 -12.76 -2.23 -2.45
CA LYS A 37 -12.34 -1.85 -1.10
C LYS A 37 -10.87 -2.22 -0.93
N VAL A 38 -10.04 -1.27 -0.54
CA VAL A 38 -8.59 -1.40 -0.43
C VAL A 38 -8.08 -0.89 0.91
N TRP A 39 -6.93 -1.39 1.35
CA TRP A 39 -6.17 -0.75 2.42
C TRP A 39 -5.41 0.47 1.88
N TYR A 40 -5.68 1.64 2.45
CA TYR A 40 -5.00 2.90 2.10
C TYR A 40 -4.65 3.67 3.38
N GLU A 41 -3.35 3.95 3.59
CA GLU A 41 -2.85 4.76 4.71
C GLU A 41 -3.42 4.37 6.09
N GLY A 42 -3.52 3.07 6.35
CA GLY A 42 -3.98 2.57 7.64
C GLY A 42 -5.49 2.73 7.87
N ARG A 43 -6.28 2.94 6.82
CA ARG A 43 -7.75 2.80 6.83
C ARG A 43 -8.26 2.02 5.61
N ALA A 44 -9.45 1.45 5.74
CA ALA A 44 -10.17 0.94 4.58
C ALA A 44 -10.68 2.11 3.72
N ALA A 45 -10.51 2.01 2.40
CA ALA A 45 -10.96 3.01 1.45
C ALA A 45 -11.53 2.36 0.18
N TRP A 46 -12.17 3.15 -0.66
CA TRP A 46 -12.84 2.68 -1.88
C TRP A 46 -12.25 3.32 -3.12
N ILE A 47 -12.04 2.51 -4.15
CA ILE A 47 -11.57 2.95 -5.47
C ILE A 47 -12.46 2.36 -6.56
N TYR A 48 -12.64 3.09 -7.66
CA TYR A 48 -13.54 2.65 -8.72
C TYR A 48 -12.90 1.54 -9.57
N LYS A 49 -13.60 0.41 -9.72
CA LYS A 49 -13.07 -0.80 -10.37
C LYS A 49 -12.64 -0.55 -11.82
N GLY A 50 -13.35 0.33 -12.54
CA GLY A 50 -13.07 0.65 -13.95
C GLY A 50 -11.69 1.27 -14.21
N TYR A 51 -11.01 1.77 -13.17
CA TYR A 51 -9.64 2.31 -13.26
C TYR A 51 -8.60 1.41 -12.59
N THR A 52 -8.97 0.18 -12.27
CA THR A 52 -8.09 -0.78 -11.60
C THR A 52 -7.85 -1.98 -12.48
N GLN A 53 -6.66 -2.55 -12.37
CA GLN A 53 -6.35 -3.87 -12.92
C GLN A 53 -6.12 -4.81 -11.75
N ARG A 54 -6.81 -5.96 -11.77
CA ARG A 54 -6.61 -7.00 -10.76
C ARG A 54 -5.25 -7.63 -10.99
N VAL A 55 -4.44 -7.65 -9.93
CA VAL A 55 -3.17 -8.37 -9.92
C VAL A 55 -3.39 -9.68 -9.18
N THR A 56 -3.18 -10.81 -9.86
CA THR A 56 -3.40 -12.17 -9.32
C THR A 56 -2.09 -12.83 -8.86
N SER A 57 -0.97 -12.09 -8.88
CA SER A 57 0.34 -12.61 -8.52
C SER A 57 1.17 -11.56 -7.79
N GLY A 58 2.04 -12.03 -6.91
CA GLY A 58 2.93 -11.19 -6.12
C GLY A 58 2.83 -11.47 -4.63
N THR A 59 3.41 -10.58 -3.83
CA THR A 59 3.51 -10.75 -2.39
C THR A 59 3.18 -9.42 -1.72
N ALA A 60 2.29 -9.46 -0.74
CA ALA A 60 2.14 -8.38 0.23
C ALA A 60 2.94 -8.73 1.49
N ASP A 61 3.41 -7.72 2.19
CA ASP A 61 4.06 -7.83 3.48
C ASP A 61 3.11 -7.28 4.54
N GLN A 62 2.66 -8.15 5.44
CA GLN A 62 1.83 -7.79 6.59
C GLN A 62 2.73 -7.47 7.78
N VAL A 63 2.57 -6.30 8.37
CA VAL A 63 3.32 -5.88 9.56
C VAL A 63 2.91 -6.70 10.77
N THR A 64 3.88 -7.27 11.48
CA THR A 64 3.66 -8.13 12.66
C THR A 64 4.08 -7.50 13.98
N THR A 65 4.64 -6.29 13.94
CA THR A 65 5.02 -5.48 15.11
C THR A 65 4.09 -4.28 15.29
N ASP A 66 3.98 -3.76 16.51
CA ASP A 66 3.14 -2.59 16.81
C ASP A 66 3.58 -1.34 16.05
N VAL A 67 4.89 -1.17 15.89
CA VAL A 67 5.50 -0.04 15.19
C VAL A 67 6.66 -0.50 14.33
N LEU A 68 6.54 -0.27 13.03
CA LEU A 68 7.59 -0.52 12.05
C LEU A 68 7.99 0.79 11.37
N ASN A 69 9.25 1.20 11.53
CA ASN A 69 9.75 2.42 10.89
C ASN A 69 9.84 2.26 9.37
N VAL A 70 9.29 3.24 8.67
CA VAL A 70 9.35 3.38 7.21
C VAL A 70 10.40 4.43 6.87
N ARG A 71 11.34 4.09 6.00
CA ARG A 71 12.55 4.86 5.71
C ARG A 71 12.65 5.27 4.24
N THR A 72 13.48 6.26 3.96
CA THR A 72 13.76 6.75 2.59
C THR A 72 14.49 5.73 1.71
N GLY A 73 15.30 4.84 2.30
CA GLY A 73 16.13 3.86 1.60
C GLY A 73 16.32 2.56 2.39
N PRO A 74 16.87 1.51 1.75
CA PRO A 74 17.19 0.25 2.41
C PRO A 74 18.42 0.45 3.30
N GLY A 75 18.21 0.57 4.61
CA GLY A 75 19.30 0.69 5.59
C GLY A 75 18.87 1.43 6.86
N THR A 76 19.49 1.12 7.99
CA THR A 76 19.20 1.74 9.29
C THR A 76 19.70 3.19 9.41
N SER A 77 20.65 3.60 8.57
CA SER A 77 21.14 4.97 8.46
C SER A 77 20.23 5.90 7.64
N ASN A 78 19.29 5.35 6.86
CA ASN A 78 18.35 6.15 6.08
C ASN A 78 17.30 6.81 6.98
N SER A 79 16.91 8.04 6.65
CA SER A 79 15.92 8.82 7.40
C SER A 79 14.57 8.12 7.52
N ILE A 80 13.98 8.17 8.71
CA ILE A 80 12.62 7.69 8.98
C ILE A 80 11.63 8.74 8.49
N VAL A 81 10.64 8.33 7.70
CA VAL A 81 9.61 9.20 7.11
C VAL A 81 8.20 8.89 7.59
N GLY A 82 8.06 7.83 8.39
CA GLY A 82 6.77 7.40 8.90
C GLY A 82 6.85 6.05 9.58
N GLN A 83 5.69 5.54 9.98
CA GLN A 83 5.56 4.28 10.68
C GLN A 83 4.38 3.48 10.10
N ALA A 84 4.58 2.17 9.98
CA ALA A 84 3.53 1.21 9.74
C ALA A 84 3.16 0.50 11.06
N ARG A 85 1.92 0.05 11.17
CA ARG A 85 1.32 -0.54 12.38
C ARG A 85 0.97 -2.00 12.16
N ASN A 86 0.87 -2.75 13.25
CA ASN A 86 0.47 -4.16 13.23
C ASN A 86 -0.78 -4.39 12.37
N GLY A 87 -0.75 -5.45 11.57
CA GLY A 87 -1.87 -5.87 10.72
C GLY A 87 -1.95 -5.14 9.38
N GLN A 88 -1.29 -3.98 9.22
CA GLN A 88 -1.24 -3.27 7.94
C GLN A 88 -0.51 -4.10 6.90
N GLN A 89 -1.05 -4.11 5.68
CA GLN A 89 -0.49 -4.86 4.56
C GLN A 89 -0.06 -3.92 3.44
N TYR A 90 1.13 -4.17 2.90
CA TYR A 90 1.69 -3.40 1.80
C TYR A 90 2.13 -4.33 0.68
N VAL A 91 1.72 -4.03 -0.56
CA VAL A 91 2.21 -4.78 -1.71
C VAL A 91 3.71 -4.53 -1.88
N ARG A 92 4.49 -5.61 -1.96
CA ARG A 92 5.94 -5.55 -2.18
C ARG A 92 6.21 -5.13 -3.62
N SER A 93 6.81 -3.96 -3.78
CA SER A 93 7.25 -3.44 -5.09
C SER A 93 8.61 -4.00 -5.48
N SER A 94 9.53 -4.14 -4.52
CA SER A 94 10.88 -4.67 -4.71
C SER A 94 11.48 -5.13 -3.38
N SER A 95 12.70 -5.67 -3.41
CA SER A 95 13.48 -6.05 -2.22
C SER A 95 14.95 -5.72 -2.39
N SER A 96 15.61 -5.40 -1.28
CA SER A 96 17.06 -5.18 -1.21
C SER A 96 17.56 -5.78 0.10
N GLY A 97 18.13 -6.98 0.03
CA GLY A 97 18.41 -7.79 1.22
C GLY A 97 17.15 -8.00 2.07
N ASP A 98 17.23 -7.66 3.35
CA ASP A 98 16.11 -7.75 4.29
C ASP A 98 15.11 -6.59 4.17
N TRP A 99 15.36 -5.62 3.30
CA TRP A 99 14.46 -4.48 3.11
C TRP A 99 13.41 -4.76 2.05
N ARG A 100 12.19 -4.30 2.33
CA ARG A 100 11.03 -4.40 1.43
C ARG A 100 10.65 -3.01 0.96
N GLN A 101 10.57 -2.83 -0.35
CA GLN A 101 10.11 -1.58 -0.93
C GLN A 101 8.60 -1.61 -1.10
N ILE A 102 7.94 -0.55 -0.65
CA ILE A 102 6.49 -0.42 -0.62
C ILE A 102 6.07 0.99 -0.99
N HIS A 103 4.82 1.17 -1.44
CA HIS A 103 4.22 2.49 -1.53
C HIS A 103 3.74 2.98 -0.15
N PHE A 104 4.38 4.05 0.34
CA PHE A 104 3.98 4.75 1.56
C PHE A 104 3.69 6.22 1.24
N GLY A 105 2.46 6.67 1.51
CA GLY A 105 1.98 7.93 0.96
C GLY A 105 2.04 7.94 -0.57
N ARG A 106 2.64 8.97 -1.17
CA ARG A 106 2.82 9.09 -2.63
C ARG A 106 4.11 8.48 -3.17
N ASN A 107 4.99 7.98 -2.30
CA ASN A 107 6.35 7.61 -2.68
C ASN A 107 6.67 6.15 -2.39
N LEU A 108 7.67 5.61 -3.09
CA LEU A 108 8.31 4.36 -2.71
C LEU A 108 9.20 4.58 -1.49
N ARG A 109 9.03 3.72 -0.50
CA ARG A 109 9.76 3.73 0.78
C ARG A 109 10.10 2.31 1.19
N TRP A 110 10.89 2.20 2.25
CA TRP A 110 11.46 0.93 2.68
C TRP A 110 11.15 0.65 4.13
N PHE A 111 10.84 -0.59 4.46
CA PHE A 111 10.88 -1.07 5.85
C PHE A 111 11.65 -2.39 5.92
N HIS A 112 12.01 -2.77 7.14
CA HIS A 112 12.72 -4.02 7.38
C HIS A 112 11.75 -5.20 7.40
N GLY A 113 11.98 -6.18 6.52
CA GLY A 113 11.12 -7.34 6.29
C GLY A 113 11.07 -8.32 7.45
N GLY A 114 12.08 -8.32 8.34
CA GLY A 114 12.09 -9.15 9.55
C GLY A 114 10.93 -8.85 10.54
N TYR A 115 10.24 -7.72 10.37
CA TYR A 115 9.05 -7.36 11.16
C TYR A 115 7.74 -7.51 10.37
N THR A 116 7.77 -8.34 9.33
CA THR A 116 6.63 -8.59 8.46
C THR A 116 6.50 -10.07 8.12
N LYS A 117 5.27 -10.47 7.78
CA LYS A 117 4.96 -11.78 7.22
C LYS A 117 4.57 -11.61 5.76
N ALA A 118 5.18 -12.40 4.88
CA ALA A 118 4.80 -12.48 3.48
C ALA A 118 3.40 -13.12 3.33
N VAL A 119 2.53 -12.45 2.58
CA VAL A 119 1.17 -12.88 2.24
C VAL A 119 1.08 -12.95 0.71
N PRO A 120 1.00 -14.15 0.12
CA PRO A 120 0.83 -14.28 -1.33
C PRO A 120 -0.47 -13.63 -1.83
N ILE A 121 -0.39 -12.91 -2.93
CA ILE A 121 -1.56 -12.37 -3.64
C ILE A 121 -2.07 -13.46 -4.59
N ARG A 122 -3.38 -13.73 -4.56
CA ARG A 122 -4.08 -14.74 -5.37
C ARG A 122 -5.33 -14.14 -6.02
#